data_AF-A0A3D0NWM4-F1
#
_entry.id   AF-A0A3D0NWM4-F1
#
_cell.length_a   1.000
_cell.length_b   1.000
_cell.length_c   1.000
_cell.angle_alpha   90.00
_cell.angle_beta   90.00
_cell.angle_gamma   90.00
#
_symmetry.space_group_name_H-M   'P 1'
#
loop_
_entity.id
_entity.type
_entity.pdbx_description
1 polymer ?
#
loop_
_entity_poly.entity_id
_entity_poly.type
_entity_poly.pdbx_seq_one_letter_code
_entity_poly.pdbx_strand_id
1 'polypeptide(L)'
;MVTITKDEAERLVKEGFEATHSERMKLQRERLKKLVAYAREHSAYFRELYRDIPEDFSLNDLPHTEKSVLIEHYTDWVTDPAITLPDVQAYCEHGDTENGLYLGQYTVLHTSGTTGTPLFMVRDDHRNKIHGQLLAQRLLKGIPPETMDHTRRRIAAVIYAEHGASSYEGLLRQKYSVPGYEDNIIAVSVLDSIEEIVKQLNEFQPKTMSGYGSVLALLAQEKEAGRLRIDVDVIFNSAEALSPENHARIE
;
A
#
# COMPACT_ATOMS: atom_id res chain seq x y z
N MET A 1 -11.71 -1.61 -19.19
CA MET A 1 -10.92 -2.27 -18.14
C MET A 1 -11.63 -3.53 -17.68
N VAL A 2 -10.90 -4.58 -17.34
CA VAL A 2 -11.50 -5.80 -16.76
C VAL A 2 -11.86 -5.51 -15.31
N THR A 3 -13.14 -5.46 -15.00
CA THR A 3 -13.63 -5.30 -13.62
C THR A 3 -13.89 -6.68 -13.01
N ILE A 4 -13.45 -6.89 -11.77
CA ILE A 4 -13.73 -8.12 -11.01
C ILE A 4 -14.56 -7.79 -9.77
N THR A 5 -15.28 -8.77 -9.24
CA THR A 5 -15.94 -8.66 -7.94
C THR A 5 -14.95 -8.88 -6.79
N LYS A 6 -15.35 -8.54 -5.56
CA LYS A 6 -14.55 -8.84 -4.36
C LYS A 6 -14.36 -10.35 -4.17
N ASP A 7 -15.42 -11.12 -4.37
CA ASP A 7 -15.43 -12.59 -4.25
C ASP A 7 -14.54 -13.24 -5.32
N GLU A 8 -14.55 -12.70 -6.54
CA GLU A 8 -13.64 -13.17 -7.59
C GLU A 8 -12.18 -12.88 -7.26
N ALA A 9 -11.88 -11.68 -6.73
CA ALA A 9 -10.54 -11.35 -6.26
C ALA A 9 -10.08 -12.30 -5.14
N GLU A 10 -10.96 -12.61 -4.18
CA GLU A 10 -10.69 -13.53 -3.08
C GLU A 10 -10.38 -14.94 -3.60
N ARG A 11 -11.23 -15.45 -4.49
CA ARG A 11 -11.04 -16.76 -5.15
C ARG A 11 -9.68 -16.82 -5.87
N LEU A 12 -9.34 -15.82 -6.68
CA LEU A 12 -8.08 -15.78 -7.43
C LEU A 12 -6.85 -15.76 -6.51
N VAL A 13 -6.92 -15.05 -5.39
CA VAL A 13 -5.85 -15.02 -4.40
C VAL A 13 -5.74 -16.39 -3.73
N LYS A 14 -6.86 -16.96 -3.26
CA LYS A 14 -6.89 -18.27 -2.61
C LYS A 14 -6.32 -19.37 -3.50
N GLU A 15 -6.78 -19.46 -4.75
CA GLU A 15 -6.26 -20.42 -5.75
C GLU A 15 -4.75 -20.28 -5.93
N GLY A 16 -4.22 -19.05 -5.96
CA GLY A 16 -2.78 -18.81 -6.05
C GLY A 16 -1.98 -19.33 -4.86
N PHE A 17 -2.53 -19.27 -3.64
CA PHE A 17 -1.88 -19.80 -2.44
C PHE A 17 -1.99 -21.32 -2.33
N GLU A 18 -3.09 -21.91 -2.79
CA GLU A 18 -3.37 -23.36 -2.73
C GLU A 18 -2.75 -24.15 -3.88
N ALA A 19 -2.44 -23.48 -5.01
CA ALA A 19 -1.82 -24.11 -6.16
C ALA A 19 -0.47 -24.77 -5.85
N THR A 20 -0.22 -25.93 -6.45
CA THR A 20 1.07 -26.61 -6.44
C THR A 20 2.15 -25.73 -7.09
N HIS A 21 3.42 -26.07 -6.86
CA HIS A 21 4.53 -25.36 -7.50
C HIS A 21 4.39 -25.33 -9.04
N SER A 22 4.06 -26.46 -9.66
CA SER A 22 3.89 -26.57 -11.12
C SER A 22 2.75 -25.69 -11.64
N GLU A 23 1.59 -25.72 -10.97
CA GLU A 23 0.44 -24.88 -11.32
C GLU A 23 0.76 -23.39 -11.18
N ARG A 24 1.45 -22.99 -10.11
CA ARG A 24 1.89 -21.61 -9.92
C ARG A 24 2.85 -21.14 -11.02
N MET A 25 3.83 -21.98 -11.39
CA MET A 25 4.78 -21.65 -12.46
C MET A 25 4.08 -21.48 -13.80
N LYS A 26 3.11 -22.36 -14.13
CA LYS A 26 2.30 -22.24 -15.34
C LYS A 26 1.49 -20.93 -15.33
N LEU A 27 0.78 -20.64 -14.24
CA LEU A 27 -0.03 -19.44 -14.09
C LEU A 27 0.81 -18.15 -14.16
N GLN A 28 2.00 -18.14 -13.55
CA GLN A 28 2.93 -17.02 -13.62
C GLN A 28 3.41 -16.78 -15.06
N ARG A 29 3.76 -17.82 -15.81
CA ARG A 29 4.17 -17.70 -17.22
C ARG A 29 3.05 -17.13 -18.08
N GLU A 30 1.82 -17.63 -17.92
CA GLU A 30 0.66 -17.15 -18.68
C GLU A 30 0.34 -15.68 -18.35
N ARG A 31 0.37 -15.30 -17.07
CA ARG A 31 0.12 -13.91 -16.65
C ARG A 31 1.24 -12.97 -17.08
N LEU A 32 2.50 -13.40 -17.03
CA LEU A 32 3.65 -12.61 -17.49
C LEU A 32 3.53 -12.29 -18.99
N LYS A 33 3.20 -13.27 -19.82
CA LYS A 33 2.98 -13.06 -21.27
C LYS A 33 1.87 -12.03 -21.52
N LYS A 34 0.75 -12.12 -20.79
CA LYS A 34 -0.34 -11.14 -20.88
C LYS A 34 0.08 -9.74 -20.45
N LEU A 35 0.85 -9.60 -19.36
CA LEU A 35 1.34 -8.31 -18.87
C LEU A 35 2.28 -7.63 -19.87
N VAL A 36 3.22 -8.36 -20.47
CA VAL A 36 4.14 -7.80 -21.46
C VAL A 36 3.42 -7.43 -22.75
N ALA A 37 2.49 -8.26 -23.23
CA ALA A 37 1.66 -7.93 -24.39
C ALA A 37 0.86 -6.64 -24.14
N TYR A 38 0.21 -6.53 -22.98
CA TYR A 38 -0.55 -5.35 -22.59
C TYR A 38 0.35 -4.10 -22.51
N ALA A 39 1.53 -4.21 -21.89
CA ALA A 39 2.47 -3.10 -21.78
C ALA A 39 2.97 -2.62 -23.16
N ARG A 40 3.27 -3.53 -24.10
CA ARG A 40 3.66 -3.17 -25.47
C ARG A 40 2.54 -2.46 -26.24
N GLU A 41 1.32 -2.92 -26.04
CA GLU A 41 0.16 -2.35 -26.73
C GLU A 41 -0.16 -0.95 -26.19
N HIS A 42 -0.14 -0.77 -24.88
CA HIS A 42 -0.73 0.40 -24.22
C HIS A 42 0.27 1.40 -23.63
N SER A 43 1.55 1.06 -23.46
CA SER A 43 2.58 1.99 -22.98
C SER A 43 3.60 2.27 -24.09
N ALA A 44 3.85 3.54 -24.38
CA ALA A 44 4.85 3.96 -25.37
C ALA A 44 6.27 3.55 -24.94
N TYR A 45 6.62 3.78 -23.67
CA TYR A 45 7.93 3.42 -23.12
C TYR A 45 8.15 1.89 -23.14
N PHE A 46 7.20 1.10 -22.65
CA PHE A 46 7.37 -0.36 -22.63
C PHE A 46 7.25 -1.00 -24.01
N ARG A 47 6.56 -0.36 -24.97
CA ARG A 47 6.58 -0.77 -26.38
C ARG A 47 7.99 -0.70 -26.95
N GLU A 48 8.72 0.38 -26.68
CA GLU A 48 10.12 0.52 -27.10
C GLU A 48 11.01 -0.45 -26.35
N LEU A 49 10.92 -0.45 -25.01
CA LEU A 49 11.78 -1.25 -24.15
C LEU A 49 11.67 -2.76 -24.43
N TYR A 50 10.47 -3.22 -24.81
CA TYR A 50 10.23 -4.62 -25.14
C TYR A 50 10.19 -4.90 -26.64
N ARG A 51 10.63 -3.98 -27.52
CA ARG A 51 10.56 -4.14 -28.98
C ARG A 51 11.19 -5.45 -29.47
N ASP A 52 12.37 -5.78 -28.95
CA ASP A 52 13.18 -6.91 -29.41
C ASP A 52 13.00 -8.20 -28.58
N ILE A 53 12.10 -8.19 -27.58
CA ILE A 53 11.84 -9.38 -26.77
C ILE A 53 11.04 -10.40 -27.60
N PRO A 54 11.46 -11.69 -27.69
CA PRO A 54 10.74 -12.69 -28.47
C PRO A 54 9.38 -13.05 -27.82
N GLU A 55 8.51 -13.78 -28.52
CA GLU A 55 7.23 -14.26 -27.94
C GLU A 55 7.42 -15.33 -26.85
N ASP A 56 8.51 -16.11 -26.95
CA ASP A 56 8.88 -17.11 -25.96
C ASP A 56 10.02 -16.63 -25.07
N PHE A 57 9.69 -15.65 -24.23
CA PHE A 57 10.59 -15.09 -23.23
C PHE A 57 10.28 -15.63 -21.83
N SER A 58 11.28 -15.54 -20.96
CA SER A 58 11.19 -15.71 -19.51
C SER A 58 11.31 -14.36 -18.80
N LEU A 59 11.04 -14.32 -17.49
CA LEU A 59 11.18 -13.09 -16.70
C LEU A 59 12.60 -12.50 -16.78
N ASN A 60 13.63 -13.35 -16.86
CA ASN A 60 15.02 -12.91 -16.88
C ASN A 60 15.45 -12.29 -18.21
N ASP A 61 14.67 -12.48 -19.27
CA ASP A 61 14.93 -11.88 -20.58
C ASP A 61 14.43 -10.43 -20.65
N LEU A 62 13.59 -10.01 -19.69
CA LEU A 62 13.08 -8.64 -19.64
C LEU A 62 14.12 -7.68 -19.07
N PRO A 63 14.35 -6.52 -19.73
CA PRO A 63 15.27 -5.51 -19.23
C PRO A 63 14.77 -4.94 -17.89
N HIS A 64 15.72 -4.68 -17.00
CA HIS A 64 15.44 -4.01 -15.74
C HIS A 64 14.99 -2.56 -15.97
N THR A 65 14.08 -2.06 -15.13
CA THR A 65 13.63 -0.68 -15.16
C THR A 65 13.86 -0.02 -13.81
N GLU A 66 14.51 1.13 -13.82
CA GLU A 66 14.83 1.90 -12.61
C GLU A 66 13.76 2.95 -12.30
N LYS A 67 13.61 3.29 -11.02
CA LYS A 67 12.64 4.31 -10.56
C LYS A 67 12.90 5.69 -11.19
N SER A 68 14.17 6.08 -11.33
CA SER A 68 14.59 7.34 -11.97
C SER A 68 14.05 7.44 -13.40
N VAL A 69 14.22 6.38 -14.18
CA VAL A 69 13.75 6.28 -15.56
C VAL A 69 12.22 6.35 -15.64
N LEU A 70 11.50 5.68 -14.72
CA LEU A 70 10.04 5.78 -14.67
C LEU A 70 9.54 7.19 -14.29
N ILE A 71 10.26 7.91 -13.45
CA ILE A 71 9.91 9.30 -13.12
C ILE A 71 10.08 10.18 -14.36
N GLU A 72 11.21 10.05 -15.07
CA GLU A 72 11.52 10.83 -16.27
C GLU A 72 10.53 10.58 -17.41
N HIS A 73 10.15 9.32 -17.63
CA HIS A 73 9.26 8.91 -18.71
C HIS A 73 7.80 8.70 -18.27
N TYR A 74 7.34 9.43 -17.24
CA TYR A 74 6.06 9.14 -16.59
C TYR A 74 4.89 8.94 -17.56
N THR A 75 4.65 9.94 -18.40
CA THR A 75 3.55 9.96 -19.37
C THR A 75 3.69 8.85 -20.42
N ASP A 76 4.90 8.36 -20.69
CA ASP A 76 5.15 7.34 -21.71
C ASP A 76 5.00 5.90 -21.17
N TRP A 77 5.25 5.68 -19.87
CA TRP A 77 5.17 4.34 -19.28
C TRP A 77 3.78 3.97 -18.78
N VAL A 78 2.95 4.97 -18.43
CA VAL A 78 1.54 4.72 -18.09
C VAL A 78 0.78 4.12 -19.28
N THR A 79 -0.20 3.28 -18.99
CA THR A 79 -0.94 2.52 -20.01
C THR A 79 -2.25 3.17 -20.45
N ASP A 80 -2.63 4.28 -19.82
CA ASP A 80 -3.78 5.08 -20.23
C ASP A 80 -3.28 6.47 -20.62
N PRO A 81 -3.40 6.88 -21.90
CA PRO A 81 -2.87 8.15 -22.39
C PRO A 81 -3.58 9.38 -21.81
N ALA A 82 -4.72 9.22 -21.13
CA ALA A 82 -5.36 10.30 -20.40
C ALA A 82 -4.64 10.65 -19.09
N ILE A 83 -3.71 9.79 -18.63
CA ILE A 83 -2.93 9.99 -17.42
C ILE A 83 -1.69 10.82 -17.74
N THR A 84 -1.57 11.98 -17.12
CA THR A 84 -0.39 12.84 -17.25
C THR A 84 0.22 13.15 -15.89
N LEU A 85 1.54 13.35 -15.83
CA LEU A 85 2.20 13.69 -14.58
C LEU A 85 1.63 14.99 -13.94
N PRO A 86 1.42 16.08 -14.69
CA PRO A 86 0.85 17.30 -14.12
C PRO A 86 -0.55 17.10 -13.52
N ASP A 87 -1.42 16.33 -14.18
CA ASP A 87 -2.79 16.11 -13.69
C ASP A 87 -2.81 15.21 -12.44
N VAL A 88 -1.93 14.21 -12.40
CA VAL A 88 -1.78 13.32 -11.23
C VAL A 88 -1.22 14.11 -10.04
N GLN A 89 -0.25 15.00 -10.28
CA GLN A 89 0.29 15.90 -9.25
C GLN A 89 -0.80 16.85 -8.71
N ALA A 90 -1.53 17.51 -9.61
CA ALA A 90 -2.64 18.39 -9.23
C ALA A 90 -3.72 17.65 -8.44
N TYR A 91 -4.01 16.39 -8.80
CA TYR A 91 -4.93 15.55 -8.04
C TYR A 91 -4.42 15.24 -6.62
N CYS A 92 -3.13 14.97 -6.44
CA CYS A 92 -2.57 14.77 -5.10
C CYS A 92 -2.60 16.04 -4.24
N GLU A 93 -2.40 17.22 -4.85
CA GLU A 93 -2.37 18.50 -4.12
C GLU A 93 -3.76 19.04 -3.80
N HIS A 94 -4.74 18.81 -4.68
CA HIS A 94 -6.04 19.51 -4.65
C HIS A 94 -7.25 18.60 -4.87
N GLY A 95 -7.04 17.32 -5.14
CA GLY A 95 -8.12 16.37 -5.39
C GLY A 95 -8.90 16.04 -4.12
N ASP A 96 -10.17 15.69 -4.29
CA ASP A 96 -10.95 15.04 -3.23
C ASP A 96 -10.43 13.61 -3.05
N THR A 97 -9.36 13.44 -2.26
CA THR A 97 -8.80 12.12 -1.95
C THR A 97 -9.71 11.30 -1.04
N GLU A 98 -10.65 11.96 -0.35
CA GLU A 98 -11.55 11.31 0.60
C GLU A 98 -12.66 10.53 -0.12
N ASN A 99 -13.19 11.04 -1.24
CA ASN A 99 -14.30 10.40 -1.95
C ASN A 99 -14.18 10.39 -3.49
N GLY A 100 -13.13 10.99 -4.06
CA GLY A 100 -12.90 11.07 -5.50
C GLY A 100 -12.04 9.94 -6.07
N LEU A 101 -12.22 9.70 -7.37
CA LEU A 101 -11.28 8.93 -8.18
C LEU A 101 -10.69 9.86 -9.23
N TYR A 102 -9.38 9.81 -9.43
CA TYR A 102 -8.72 10.47 -10.55
C TYR A 102 -9.26 9.89 -11.86
N LEU A 103 -9.68 10.78 -12.77
CA LEU A 103 -10.42 10.45 -13.99
C LEU A 103 -11.68 9.59 -13.75
N GLY A 104 -12.25 9.60 -12.54
CA GLY A 104 -13.42 8.80 -12.17
C GLY A 104 -13.17 7.29 -12.07
N GLN A 105 -11.91 6.83 -12.19
CA GLN A 105 -11.59 5.40 -12.28
C GLN A 105 -10.33 4.97 -11.51
N TYR A 106 -9.44 5.90 -11.19
CA TYR A 106 -8.15 5.60 -10.57
C TYR A 106 -8.04 6.12 -9.15
N THR A 107 -7.44 5.31 -8.29
CA THR A 107 -6.85 5.83 -7.06
C THR A 107 -5.41 6.27 -7.33
N VAL A 108 -5.02 7.42 -6.78
CA VAL A 108 -3.67 7.96 -6.89
C VAL A 108 -2.93 7.74 -5.58
N LEU A 109 -1.64 7.41 -5.68
CA LEU A 109 -0.72 7.36 -4.55
C LEU A 109 0.69 7.66 -5.01
N HIS A 110 1.56 8.07 -4.11
CA HIS A 110 2.98 8.22 -4.37
C HIS A 110 3.84 7.54 -3.30
N THR A 111 5.09 7.27 -3.67
CA THR A 111 6.11 6.87 -2.70
C THR A 111 6.46 8.05 -1.80
N SER A 112 6.77 7.80 -0.52
CA SER A 112 7.29 8.81 0.43
C SER A 112 8.64 9.43 0.04
N GLY A 113 9.25 8.97 -1.06
CA GLY A 113 10.36 9.68 -1.70
C GLY A 113 11.63 9.75 -0.85
N THR A 114 12.23 8.61 -0.53
CA THR A 114 13.56 8.57 0.14
C THR A 114 14.66 9.33 -0.62
N THR A 115 14.47 9.60 -1.92
CA THR A 115 15.39 10.31 -2.81
C THR A 115 14.92 11.73 -3.18
N GLY A 116 13.92 12.28 -2.49
CA GLY A 116 13.39 13.63 -2.72
C GLY A 116 12.41 13.77 -3.90
N THR A 117 12.37 12.80 -4.82
CA THR A 117 11.39 12.77 -5.92
C THR A 117 10.40 11.61 -5.76
N PRO A 118 9.11 11.89 -5.51
CA PRO A 118 8.09 10.87 -5.41
C PRO A 118 7.81 10.25 -6.78
N LEU A 119 7.66 8.92 -6.83
CA LEU A 119 7.02 8.28 -7.98
C LEU A 119 5.52 8.22 -7.70
N PHE A 120 4.75 8.94 -8.50
CA PHE A 120 3.29 8.84 -8.51
C PHE A 120 2.87 7.52 -9.18
N MET A 121 1.76 6.96 -8.76
CA MET A 121 1.20 5.71 -9.27
C MET A 121 -0.31 5.81 -9.26
N VAL A 122 -0.93 5.28 -10.31
CA VAL A 122 -2.37 5.10 -10.39
C VAL A 122 -2.73 3.63 -10.20
N ARG A 123 -3.88 3.34 -9.60
CA ARG A 123 -4.43 1.98 -9.50
C ARG A 123 -5.88 1.96 -9.92
N ASP A 124 -6.20 1.09 -10.86
CA ASP A 124 -7.58 0.76 -11.19
C ASP A 124 -8.25 -0.05 -10.08
N ASP A 125 -9.57 -0.15 -10.16
CA ASP A 125 -10.39 -0.91 -9.23
C ASP A 125 -10.01 -2.39 -9.15
N HIS A 126 -9.67 -3.00 -10.29
CA HIS A 126 -9.20 -4.40 -10.35
C HIS A 126 -7.95 -4.62 -9.49
N ARG A 127 -6.92 -3.78 -9.66
CA ARG A 127 -5.69 -3.83 -8.86
C ARG A 127 -5.98 -3.61 -7.39
N ASN A 128 -6.87 -2.68 -7.04
CA ASN A 128 -7.22 -2.40 -5.65
C ASN A 128 -7.91 -3.61 -4.99
N LYS A 129 -8.82 -4.29 -5.69
CA LYS A 129 -9.49 -5.51 -5.19
C LYS A 129 -8.51 -6.67 -4.97
N ILE A 130 -7.65 -6.97 -5.95
CA ILE A 130 -6.62 -8.01 -5.79
C ILE A 130 -5.68 -7.66 -4.65
N HIS A 131 -5.25 -6.39 -4.54
CA HIS A 131 -4.35 -5.96 -3.47
C HIS A 131 -4.98 -6.09 -2.09
N GLY A 132 -6.25 -5.71 -1.91
CA GLY A 132 -6.97 -5.88 -0.66
C GLY A 132 -7.04 -7.34 -0.21
N GLN A 133 -7.31 -8.26 -1.15
CA GLN A 133 -7.36 -9.70 -0.85
C GLN A 133 -5.97 -10.28 -0.56
N LEU A 134 -4.93 -9.81 -1.23
CA LEU A 134 -3.55 -10.17 -0.89
C LEU A 134 -3.16 -9.69 0.52
N LEU A 135 -3.58 -8.49 0.94
CA LEU A 135 -3.35 -8.00 2.29
C LEU A 135 -4.11 -8.84 3.32
N ALA A 136 -5.39 -9.15 3.08
CA ALA A 136 -6.18 -10.02 3.94
C ALA A 136 -5.51 -11.39 4.13
N GLN A 137 -5.04 -12.00 3.04
CA GLN A 137 -4.42 -13.32 3.08
C GLN A 137 -3.00 -13.35 3.66
N ARG A 138 -2.22 -12.28 3.49
CA ARG A 138 -0.80 -12.24 3.93
C ARG A 138 -0.61 -11.66 5.33
N LEU A 139 -1.36 -10.62 5.67
CA LEU A 139 -1.16 -9.83 6.88
C LEU A 139 -2.21 -10.16 7.95
N LEU A 140 -3.47 -10.35 7.55
CA LEU A 140 -4.59 -10.52 8.48
C LEU A 140 -4.97 -11.99 8.69
N LYS A 141 -4.34 -12.92 7.99
CA LYS A 141 -4.65 -14.34 8.11
C LYS A 141 -4.32 -14.85 9.52
N GLY A 142 -5.33 -15.41 10.18
CA GLY A 142 -5.20 -15.89 11.57
C GLY A 142 -5.32 -14.77 12.61
N ILE A 143 -5.43 -13.51 12.19
CA ILE A 143 -5.75 -12.40 13.06
C ILE A 143 -7.28 -12.33 13.20
N PRO A 144 -7.83 -12.25 14.42
CA PRO A 144 -9.27 -12.14 14.61
C PRO A 144 -9.82 -10.88 13.90
N PRO A 145 -10.88 -10.97 13.07
CA PRO A 145 -11.39 -9.83 12.28
C PRO A 145 -11.74 -8.60 13.13
N GLU A 146 -12.17 -8.82 14.37
CA GLU A 146 -12.51 -7.76 15.32
C GLU A 146 -11.34 -6.85 15.66
N THR A 147 -10.09 -7.25 15.41
CA THR A 147 -8.89 -6.43 15.67
C THR A 147 -8.83 -5.20 14.76
N MET A 148 -9.37 -5.30 13.55
CA MET A 148 -9.41 -4.19 12.58
C MET A 148 -10.80 -3.54 12.50
N ASP A 149 -11.75 -3.97 13.34
CA ASP A 149 -13.09 -3.42 13.43
C ASP A 149 -13.11 -2.12 14.24
N HIS A 150 -12.96 -1.00 13.53
CA HIS A 150 -13.00 0.33 14.12
C HIS A 150 -14.39 0.75 14.62
N THR A 151 -15.44 -0.07 14.43
CA THR A 151 -16.71 0.16 15.12
C THR A 151 -16.67 -0.25 16.59
N ARG A 152 -15.66 -1.05 16.96
CA ARG A 152 -15.48 -1.60 18.32
C ARG A 152 -14.17 -1.21 18.98
N ARG A 153 -13.15 -0.89 18.19
CA ARG A 153 -11.78 -0.62 18.66
C ARG A 153 -11.27 0.71 18.14
N ARG A 154 -10.37 1.31 18.91
CA ARG A 154 -9.57 2.45 18.48
C ARG A 154 -8.31 1.98 17.77
N ILE A 155 -8.06 2.50 16.58
CA ILE A 155 -6.92 2.13 15.72
C ILE A 155 -6.02 3.36 15.53
N ALA A 156 -4.73 3.22 15.83
CA ALA A 156 -3.74 4.25 15.54
C ALA A 156 -2.74 3.74 14.49
N ALA A 157 -2.36 4.60 13.55
CA ALA A 157 -1.29 4.31 12.60
C ALA A 157 -0.21 5.39 12.71
N VAL A 158 0.98 5.01 13.15
CA VAL A 158 2.15 5.90 13.23
C VAL A 158 2.92 5.79 11.92
N ILE A 159 2.57 6.65 10.96
CA ILE A 159 2.98 6.56 9.55
C ILE A 159 3.31 7.94 8.98
N TYR A 160 3.86 7.98 7.76
CA TYR A 160 3.95 9.23 7.00
C TYR A 160 2.54 9.70 6.59
N ALA A 161 2.00 10.64 7.36
CA ALA A 161 0.61 11.10 7.29
C ALA A 161 0.42 12.30 6.34
N GLU A 162 0.91 12.18 5.11
CA GLU A 162 0.69 13.16 4.04
C GLU A 162 -0.22 12.59 2.96
N HIS A 163 -1.09 13.43 2.40
CA HIS A 163 -1.98 13.07 1.30
C HIS A 163 -1.20 12.50 0.12
N GLY A 164 -1.76 11.46 -0.50
CA GLY A 164 -1.12 10.69 -1.56
C GLY A 164 -0.14 9.61 -1.06
N ALA A 165 0.34 9.65 0.19
CA ALA A 165 1.16 8.57 0.72
C ALA A 165 0.35 7.27 0.82
N SER A 166 0.85 6.17 0.21
CA SER A 166 0.06 4.93 0.07
C SER A 166 -0.50 4.36 1.39
N SER A 167 0.25 4.46 2.49
CA SER A 167 -0.22 3.96 3.79
C SER A 167 -1.29 4.87 4.40
N TYR A 168 -1.16 6.19 4.21
CA TYR A 168 -2.11 7.17 4.72
C TYR A 168 -3.43 7.10 3.96
N GLU A 169 -3.39 7.04 2.63
CA GLU A 169 -4.57 6.83 1.77
C GLU A 169 -5.31 5.53 2.11
N GLY A 170 -4.57 4.46 2.42
CA GLY A 170 -5.14 3.20 2.88
C GLY A 170 -5.87 3.34 4.21
N LEU A 171 -5.29 4.10 5.15
CA LEU A 171 -5.89 4.38 6.46
C LEU A 171 -7.15 5.25 6.34
N LEU A 172 -7.12 6.31 5.52
CA LEU A 172 -8.28 7.18 5.30
C LEU A 172 -9.46 6.40 4.73
N ARG A 173 -9.22 5.51 3.76
CA ARG A 173 -10.26 4.61 3.24
C ARG A 173 -10.85 3.72 4.33
N GLN A 174 -10.04 3.23 5.26
CA GLN A 174 -10.55 2.46 6.39
C GLN A 174 -11.37 3.35 7.34
N LYS A 175 -10.85 4.54 7.67
CA LYS A 175 -11.46 5.53 8.57
C LYS A 175 -12.86 5.94 8.10
N TYR A 176 -13.05 6.13 6.80
CA TYR A 176 -14.33 6.55 6.22
C TYR A 176 -15.20 5.40 5.70
N SER A 177 -14.81 4.14 5.94
CA SER A 177 -15.56 2.97 5.43
C SER A 177 -16.87 2.69 6.16
N VAL A 178 -17.02 3.18 7.40
CA VAL A 178 -18.24 3.03 8.21
C VAL A 178 -18.62 4.41 8.78
N PRO A 179 -19.72 5.03 8.29
CA PRO A 179 -20.16 6.34 8.77
C PRO A 179 -20.42 6.36 10.28
N GLY A 180 -19.93 7.40 10.96
CA GLY A 180 -20.12 7.64 12.39
C GLY A 180 -19.07 6.99 13.30
N TYR A 181 -18.04 6.37 12.73
CA TYR A 181 -16.93 5.76 13.48
C TYR A 181 -15.54 6.32 13.07
N GLU A 182 -15.51 7.43 12.33
CA GLU A 182 -14.29 8.05 11.80
C GLU A 182 -13.31 8.43 12.91
N ASP A 183 -13.82 8.84 14.08
CA ASP A 183 -13.04 9.22 15.25
C ASP A 183 -12.37 8.03 15.95
N ASN A 184 -12.70 6.79 15.58
CA ASN A 184 -12.03 5.59 16.10
C ASN A 184 -10.74 5.24 15.35
N ILE A 185 -10.36 6.03 14.34
CA ILE A 185 -9.07 5.88 13.65
C ILE A 185 -8.31 7.21 13.65
N ILE A 186 -7.05 7.19 14.07
CA ILE A 186 -6.13 8.32 13.92
C ILE A 186 -4.88 7.93 13.14
N ALA A 187 -4.40 8.85 12.31
CA ALA A 187 -3.03 8.84 11.83
C ALA A 187 -2.19 9.70 12.77
N VAL A 188 -1.03 9.19 13.18
CA VAL A 188 -0.02 9.94 13.92
C VAL A 188 1.19 10.06 13.01
N SER A 189 1.66 11.28 12.77
CA SER A 189 2.72 11.51 11.80
C SER A 189 4.06 11.06 12.37
N VAL A 190 4.83 10.29 11.58
CA VAL A 190 6.23 9.99 11.92
C VAL A 190 7.15 11.20 11.85
N LEU A 191 6.67 12.32 11.31
CA LEU A 191 7.40 13.59 11.29
C LEU A 191 7.25 14.37 12.59
N ASP A 192 6.29 14.00 13.44
CA ASP A 192 6.12 14.61 14.76
C ASP A 192 7.28 14.21 15.68
N SER A 193 7.56 15.04 16.69
CA SER A 193 8.53 14.65 17.72
C SER A 193 8.00 13.46 18.52
N ILE A 194 8.90 12.64 19.08
CA ILE A 194 8.50 11.45 19.84
C ILE A 194 7.57 11.81 21.01
N GLU A 195 7.76 12.98 21.63
CA GLU A 195 6.92 13.47 22.72
C GLU A 195 5.48 13.74 22.26
N GLU A 196 5.31 14.31 21.07
CA GLU A 196 3.97 14.59 20.52
C GLU A 196 3.29 13.30 20.04
N ILE A 197 4.03 12.36 19.45
CA ILE A 197 3.51 11.02 19.11
C ILE A 197 3.01 10.33 20.39
N VAL A 198 3.81 10.32 21.45
CA VAL A 198 3.44 9.73 22.75
C VAL A 198 2.21 10.41 23.36
N LYS A 199 2.12 11.74 23.28
CA LYS A 199 0.97 12.51 23.76
C LYS A 199 -0.31 12.12 23.03
N GLN A 200 -0.30 12.12 21.69
CA GLN A 200 -1.44 11.73 20.87
C GLN A 200 -1.90 10.29 21.18
N LEU A 201 -0.96 9.34 21.26
CA LEU A 201 -1.28 7.94 21.57
C LEU A 201 -1.85 7.78 22.98
N ASN A 202 -1.31 8.51 23.97
CA ASN A 202 -1.81 8.51 25.33
C ASN A 202 -3.22 9.09 25.46
N GLU A 203 -3.54 10.15 24.72
CA GLU A 203 -4.89 10.74 24.71
C GLU A 203 -5.87 9.82 23.99
N PHE A 204 -5.44 9.17 22.92
CA PHE A 204 -6.28 8.34 22.08
C PHE A 204 -6.55 6.94 22.65
N GLN A 205 -5.59 6.33 23.35
CA GLN A 205 -5.70 4.97 23.91
C GLN A 205 -6.12 3.91 22.86
N PRO A 206 -5.28 3.65 21.82
CA PRO A 206 -5.60 2.65 20.80
C PRO A 206 -5.57 1.23 21.38
N LYS A 207 -6.41 0.35 20.83
CA LYS A 207 -6.34 -1.10 21.03
C LYS A 207 -5.60 -1.82 19.91
N THR A 208 -5.49 -1.19 18.76
CA THR A 208 -4.70 -1.68 17.63
C THR A 208 -3.81 -0.58 17.11
N MET A 209 -2.54 -0.90 16.89
CA MET A 209 -1.57 0.05 16.39
C MET A 209 -0.85 -0.51 15.17
N SER A 210 -0.49 0.37 14.24
CA SER A 210 0.48 0.06 13.20
C SER A 210 1.58 1.12 13.15
N GLY A 211 2.77 0.74 12.69
CA GLY A 211 3.87 1.69 12.53
C GLY A 211 5.07 1.08 11.83
N TYR A 212 6.08 1.92 11.60
CA TYR A 212 7.38 1.48 11.09
C TYR A 212 8.21 0.88 12.22
N GLY A 213 8.99 -0.16 11.92
CA GLY A 213 9.72 -0.93 12.93
C GLY A 213 10.67 -0.05 13.76
N SER A 214 11.31 0.94 13.16
CA SER A 214 12.14 1.94 13.83
C SER A 214 11.36 2.77 14.87
N VAL A 215 10.20 3.29 14.49
CA VAL A 215 9.36 4.12 15.38
C VAL A 215 8.69 3.28 16.47
N LEU A 216 8.26 2.06 16.15
CA LEU A 216 7.72 1.14 17.16
C LEU A 216 8.76 0.81 18.24
N ALA A 217 10.04 0.65 17.87
CA ALA A 217 11.11 0.44 18.83
C ALA A 217 11.40 1.66 19.71
N LEU A 218 11.22 2.88 19.20
CA LEU A 218 11.28 4.10 20.01
C LEU A 218 10.10 4.17 20.98
N LEU A 219 8.89 3.87 20.52
CA LEU A 219 7.69 3.85 21.37
C LEU A 219 7.78 2.80 22.49
N ALA A 220 8.42 1.66 22.23
CA ALA A 220 8.71 0.68 23.26
C ALA A 220 9.63 1.24 24.36
N GLN A 221 10.66 2.02 24.01
CA GLN A 221 11.51 2.70 25.00
C GLN A 221 10.72 3.75 25.81
N GLU A 222 9.82 4.48 25.16
CA GLU A 222 8.91 5.42 25.83
C GLU A 222 7.97 4.70 26.80
N LYS A 223 7.54 3.48 26.47
CA LYS A 223 6.72 2.60 27.33
C LYS A 223 7.51 2.09 28.53
N GLU A 224 8.74 1.61 28.33
CA GLU A 224 9.67 1.20 29.38
C GLU A 224 9.97 2.35 30.35
N ALA A 225 10.12 3.56 29.82
CA ALA A 225 10.35 4.77 30.61
C ALA A 225 9.08 5.32 31.29
N GLY A 226 7.92 4.69 31.09
CA GLY A 226 6.64 5.07 31.69
C GLY A 226 5.99 6.33 31.09
N ARG A 227 6.54 6.89 29.99
CA ARG A 227 5.99 8.06 29.30
C ARG A 227 4.84 7.67 28.37
N LEU A 228 4.98 6.56 27.65
CA LEU A 228 3.90 5.96 26.87
C LEU A 228 3.06 5.03 27.76
N ARG A 229 1.76 5.28 27.83
CA ARG A 229 0.80 4.68 28.76
C ARG A 229 -0.43 4.17 28.02
N ILE A 230 -0.19 3.43 26.94
CA ILE A 230 -1.23 2.74 26.16
C ILE A 230 -1.22 1.24 26.46
N ASP A 231 -2.33 0.57 26.20
CA ASP A 231 -2.47 -0.89 26.35
C ASP A 231 -3.07 -1.45 25.06
N VAL A 232 -2.20 -1.98 24.19
CA VAL A 232 -2.53 -2.42 22.83
C VAL A 232 -2.68 -3.95 22.77
N ASP A 233 -3.70 -4.43 22.07
CA ASP A 233 -3.93 -5.86 21.85
C ASP A 233 -3.06 -6.40 20.70
N VAL A 234 -2.85 -5.57 19.67
CA VAL A 234 -2.18 -5.94 18.41
C VAL A 234 -1.34 -4.78 17.88
N ILE A 235 -0.11 -5.08 17.46
CA ILE A 235 0.79 -4.16 16.75
C ILE A 235 1.12 -4.74 15.37
N PHE A 236 0.91 -3.94 14.32
CA PHE A 236 1.33 -4.27 12.96
C PHE A 236 2.59 -3.48 12.58
N ASN A 237 3.69 -4.19 12.32
CA ASN A 237 4.86 -3.60 11.69
C ASN A 237 4.69 -3.54 10.17
N SER A 238 5.04 -2.40 9.55
CA SER A 238 4.99 -2.23 8.10
C SER A 238 6.14 -1.35 7.59
N ALA A 239 6.34 -1.34 6.27
CA ALA A 239 7.32 -0.54 5.51
C ALA A 239 8.82 -0.80 5.80
N GLU A 240 9.17 -1.37 6.95
CA GLU A 240 10.55 -1.66 7.36
C GLU A 240 10.73 -3.11 7.80
N ALA A 241 11.91 -3.66 7.54
CA ALA A 241 12.31 -4.93 8.11
C ALA A 241 12.46 -4.77 9.62
N LEU A 242 11.80 -5.65 10.38
CA LEU A 242 11.95 -5.67 11.84
C LEU A 242 13.21 -6.45 12.19
N SER A 243 14.20 -5.76 12.78
CA SER A 243 15.38 -6.45 13.30
C SER A 243 15.00 -7.36 14.48
N PRO A 244 15.73 -8.45 14.73
CA PRO A 244 15.47 -9.30 15.91
C PRO A 244 15.52 -8.52 17.23
N GLU A 245 16.38 -7.51 17.33
CA GLU A 245 16.46 -6.64 18.50
C GLU A 245 15.19 -5.80 18.68
N ASN A 246 14.72 -5.16 17.61
CA ASN A 246 13.49 -4.35 17.68
C ASN A 246 12.27 -5.22 17.98
N HIS A 247 12.22 -6.44 17.42
CA HIS A 247 11.16 -7.40 17.73
C HIS A 247 11.12 -7.72 19.22
N ALA A 248 12.26 -8.10 19.81
CA ALA A 248 12.34 -8.48 21.21
C ALA A 248 12.04 -7.33 22.19
N ARG A 249 12.19 -6.07 21.76
CA ARG A 249 11.83 -4.89 22.57
C ARG A 249 10.36 -4.51 22.47
N ILE A 250 9.71 -4.83 21.36
CA ILE A 250 8.30 -4.49 21.12
C ILE A 250 7.35 -5.50 21.79
N GLU A 251 7.75 -6.77 21.89
CA GLU A 251 7.04 -7.82 22.65
C GLU A 251 7.15 -7.63 24.17
#